data_AF-A0A2E4ACQ3-F1
#
_entry.id   AF-A0A2E4ACQ3-F1
#
_cell.length_a   1.000
_cell.length_b   1.000
_cell.length_c   1.000
_cell.angle_alpha   90.00
_cell.angle_beta   90.00
_cell.angle_gamma   90.00
#
_symmetry.space_group_name_H-M   'P 1'
#
loop_
_entity.id
_entity.type
_entity.pdbx_description
1 polymer ?
#
loop_
_entity_poly.entity_id
_entity_poly.type
_entity_poly.pdbx_seq_one_letter_code
_entity_poly.pdbx_strand_id
1 'polypeptide(L)'
;MKTNIVKNVKAGFSLVEMLVVIAVIGIIAAIAVPTIGNITDQANNSKAKRNAQNLASVCASAVAAGADLGTSTNVSAIVNQLVSPGLTGSKDSGFDSTVFKVPSLSNEEKMAATQHLSYDAQAKMIVYAPK
;
A
#
# COMPACT_ATOMS: atom_id res chain seq x y z
N MET A 1 39.10 -23.53 -61.79
CA MET A 1 38.28 -22.56 -61.05
C MET A 1 38.66 -22.69 -59.57
N LYS A 2 39.31 -21.67 -58.98
CA LYS A 2 39.74 -21.70 -57.57
C LYS A 2 38.73 -20.92 -56.73
N THR A 3 37.97 -21.60 -55.89
CA THR A 3 36.97 -20.96 -55.03
C THR A 3 37.65 -20.46 -53.76
N ASN A 4 37.76 -19.14 -53.59
CA ASN A 4 38.27 -18.55 -52.35
C ASN A 4 37.18 -18.61 -51.28
N ILE A 5 37.39 -19.42 -50.24
CA ILE A 5 36.51 -19.49 -49.07
C ILE A 5 36.91 -18.36 -48.12
N VAL A 6 36.06 -17.34 -47.98
CA VAL A 6 36.24 -16.26 -47.00
C VAL A 6 35.99 -16.83 -45.61
N LYS A 7 37.04 -16.99 -44.80
CA LYS A 7 36.91 -17.34 -43.38
C LYS A 7 36.37 -16.14 -42.61
N ASN A 8 35.09 -16.19 -42.22
CA ASN A 8 34.55 -15.28 -41.22
C ASN A 8 35.18 -15.57 -39.86
N VAL A 9 36.15 -14.75 -39.44
CA VAL A 9 36.70 -14.80 -38.09
C VAL A 9 35.62 -14.30 -37.14
N LYS A 10 35.00 -15.20 -36.37
CA LYS A 10 34.12 -14.78 -35.28
C LYS A 10 34.97 -14.04 -34.26
N ALA A 11 34.73 -12.74 -34.10
CA ALA A 11 35.28 -11.97 -32.99
C ALA A 11 34.71 -12.53 -31.68
N GLY A 12 35.54 -13.21 -30.90
CA GLY A 12 35.20 -13.66 -29.54
C GLY A 12 35.31 -12.49 -28.56
N PHE A 13 34.42 -12.47 -27.57
CA PHE A 13 34.44 -11.48 -26.49
C PHE A 13 35.69 -11.67 -25.61
N SER A 14 36.36 -10.58 -25.22
CA SER A 14 37.55 -10.66 -24.38
C SER A 14 37.19 -10.90 -22.91
N LEU A 15 37.97 -11.73 -22.22
CA LEU A 15 37.81 -11.92 -20.77
C LEU A 15 38.01 -10.61 -20.00
N VAL A 16 38.88 -9.72 -20.50
CA VAL A 16 39.11 -8.40 -19.90
C VAL A 16 37.87 -7.52 -20.02
N GLU A 17 37.15 -7.60 -21.14
CA GLU A 17 35.91 -6.86 -21.33
C GLU A 17 34.85 -7.31 -20.32
N MET A 18 34.72 -8.62 -20.05
CA MET A 18 33.78 -9.10 -19.02
C MET A 18 34.20 -8.67 -17.62
N LEU A 19 35.50 -8.64 -17.33
CA LEU A 19 36.02 -8.25 -16.01
C LEU A 19 35.71 -6.78 -15.69
N VAL A 20 35.90 -5.88 -16.65
CA VAL A 20 35.57 -4.46 -16.47
C VAL A 20 34.06 -4.26 -16.30
N VAL A 21 33.23 -5.00 -17.05
CA VAL A 21 31.77 -4.89 -16.95
C VAL A 21 31.26 -5.31 -15.56
N ILE A 22 31.72 -6.45 -15.03
CA ILE A 22 31.30 -6.88 -13.69
C ILE A 22 31.82 -5.95 -12.60
N ALA A 23 33.00 -5.35 -12.79
CA ALA A 23 33.55 -4.36 -11.85
C ALA A 23 32.68 -3.11 -11.78
N VAL A 24 32.24 -2.57 -12.93
CA VAL A 24 31.36 -1.40 -12.98
C VAL A 24 29.96 -1.73 -12.42
N ILE A 25 29.37 -2.88 -12.78
CA ILE A 25 28.08 -3.32 -12.22
C ILE A 25 28.19 -3.51 -10.70
N GLY A 26 29.30 -4.04 -10.19
CA GLY A 26 29.55 -4.22 -8.77
C GLY A 26 29.55 -2.91 -7.98
N ILE A 27 30.19 -1.85 -8.51
CA ILE A 27 30.19 -0.51 -7.89
C ILE A 27 28.78 0.07 -7.84
N ILE A 28 28.02 0.00 -8.95
CA ILE A 28 26.65 0.50 -9.00
C ILE A 28 25.74 -0.29 -8.04
N ALA A 29 25.87 -1.62 -8.02
CA ALA A 29 25.07 -2.49 -7.15
C ALA A 29 25.34 -2.23 -5.66
N ALA A 30 26.60 -1.95 -5.28
CA ALA A 30 26.97 -1.65 -3.89
C ALA A 30 26.26 -0.39 -3.34
N ILE A 31 26.04 0.62 -4.18
CA ILE A 31 25.33 1.85 -3.79
C ILE A 31 23.80 1.66 -3.89
N ALA A 32 23.33 1.01 -4.96
CA ALA A 32 21.90 0.91 -5.24
C ALA A 32 21.16 -0.03 -4.27
N VAL A 33 21.69 -1.23 -4.01
CA VAL A 33 21.02 -2.27 -3.21
C VAL A 33 20.60 -1.81 -1.80
N PRO A 34 21.44 -1.16 -0.98
CA PRO A 34 21.04 -0.78 0.38
C PRO A 34 19.92 0.27 0.43
N THR A 35 19.76 1.09 -0.60
CA THR A 35 18.78 2.20 -0.60
C THR A 35 17.34 1.74 -0.88
N ILE A 36 17.17 0.67 -1.66
CA ILE A 36 15.84 0.22 -2.15
C ILE A 36 14.96 -0.33 -1.02
N GLY A 37 15.56 -1.02 -0.05
CA GLY A 37 14.81 -1.57 1.10
C GLY A 37 14.15 -0.48 1.94
N ASN A 38 14.94 0.51 2.38
CA ASN A 38 14.46 1.58 3.24
C ASN A 38 13.41 2.49 2.56
N ILE A 39 13.49 2.66 1.23
CA ILE A 39 12.47 3.42 0.47
C ILE A 39 11.13 2.66 0.45
N THR A 40 11.18 1.35 0.27
CA THR A 40 9.98 0.50 0.21
C THR A 40 9.25 0.49 1.55
N ASP A 41 9.99 0.37 2.66
CA ASP A 41 9.41 0.40 4.01
C ASP A 41 8.78 1.75 4.33
N GLN A 42 9.46 2.85 4.00
CA GLN A 42 8.91 4.20 4.16
C GLN A 42 7.66 4.44 3.29
N ALA A 43 7.65 3.92 2.06
CA ALA A 43 6.49 3.98 1.19
C ALA A 43 5.31 3.19 1.77
N ASN A 44 5.56 2.00 2.33
CA ASN A 44 4.53 1.18 2.97
C ASN A 44 3.96 1.84 4.23
N ASN A 45 4.81 2.42 5.09
CA ASN A 45 4.34 3.18 6.26
C ASN A 45 3.53 4.42 5.84
N SER A 46 4.00 5.14 4.80
CA SER A 46 3.27 6.29 4.25
C SER A 46 1.90 5.88 3.68
N LYS A 47 1.80 4.73 3.02
CA LYS A 47 0.53 4.15 2.56
C LYS A 47 -0.37 3.80 3.74
N ALA A 48 0.14 3.15 4.78
CA ALA A 48 -0.62 2.80 5.97
C ALA A 48 -1.24 4.03 6.65
N LYS A 49 -0.47 5.11 6.81
CA LYS A 49 -0.95 6.39 7.35
C LYS A 49 -2.05 7.01 6.49
N ARG A 50 -1.88 7.04 5.16
CA ARG A 50 -2.91 7.55 4.23
C ARG A 50 -4.18 6.71 4.26
N ASN A 51 -4.05 5.39 4.30
CA ASN A 51 -5.19 4.48 4.39
C ASN A 51 -5.95 4.67 5.70
N ALA A 52 -5.24 4.84 6.82
CA ALA A 52 -5.84 5.15 8.11
C ALA A 52 -6.62 6.48 8.10
N GLN A 53 -6.04 7.54 7.51
CA GLN A 53 -6.73 8.83 7.34
C GLN A 53 -8.00 8.69 6.50
N ASN A 54 -7.94 7.93 5.40
CA ASN A 54 -9.10 7.66 4.56
C ASN A 54 -10.19 6.90 5.32
N LEU A 55 -9.83 5.83 6.05
CA LEU A 55 -10.76 5.07 6.89
C LEU A 55 -11.43 5.94 7.96
N ALA A 56 -10.67 6.78 8.66
CA ALA A 56 -11.21 7.71 9.65
C ALA A 56 -12.16 8.72 9.01
N SER A 57 -11.80 9.28 7.85
CA SER A 57 -12.65 10.25 7.14
C SER A 57 -13.95 9.62 6.65
N VAL A 58 -13.91 8.41 6.09
CA VAL A 58 -15.12 7.71 5.61
C VAL A 58 -16.00 7.32 6.80
N CYS A 59 -15.41 6.88 7.91
CA CYS A 59 -16.14 6.61 9.14
C CYS A 59 -16.83 7.87 9.68
N ALA A 60 -16.12 9.00 9.73
CA ALA A 60 -16.68 10.28 10.15
C ALA A 60 -17.90 10.68 9.30
N SER A 61 -17.77 10.57 7.96
CA SER A 61 -18.86 10.85 7.03
C SER A 61 -20.05 9.91 7.24
N ALA A 62 -19.81 8.63 7.48
CA ALA A 62 -20.86 7.65 7.75
C ALA A 62 -21.62 8.00 9.03
N VAL A 63 -20.91 8.28 10.12
CA VAL A 63 -21.51 8.66 11.42
C VAL A 63 -22.27 9.98 11.31
N ALA A 64 -21.75 10.96 10.57
CA ALA A 64 -22.46 12.20 10.28
C ALA A 64 -23.75 11.97 9.47
N ALA A 65 -23.78 10.97 8.60
CA ALA A 65 -24.97 10.50 7.90
C ALA A 65 -25.91 9.62 8.78
N GLY A 66 -25.58 9.46 10.07
CA GLY A 66 -26.34 8.68 11.04
C GLY A 66 -26.08 7.17 10.99
N ALA A 67 -25.05 6.71 10.28
CA ALA A 67 -24.69 5.30 10.27
C ALA A 67 -24.30 4.83 11.68
N ASP A 68 -24.85 3.69 12.09
CA ASP A 68 -24.49 3.05 13.35
C ASP A 68 -23.33 2.06 13.13
N LEU A 69 -22.27 2.22 13.93
CA LEU A 69 -21.13 1.30 13.99
C LEU A 69 -21.41 0.09 14.88
N GLY A 70 -22.62 0.01 15.45
CA GLY A 70 -23.04 -1.02 16.38
C GLY A 70 -22.34 -0.87 17.73
N THR A 71 -22.22 -1.98 18.46
CA THR A 71 -21.58 -2.01 19.79
C THR A 71 -20.07 -2.28 19.73
N SER A 72 -19.50 -2.43 18.53
CA SER A 72 -18.09 -2.78 18.39
C SER A 72 -17.20 -1.59 18.70
N THR A 73 -16.36 -1.73 19.73
CA THR A 73 -15.28 -0.80 20.05
C THR A 73 -13.95 -1.24 19.45
N ASN A 74 -13.93 -2.41 18.78
CA ASN A 74 -12.73 -2.98 18.19
C ASN A 74 -12.44 -2.31 16.84
N VAL A 75 -11.32 -1.59 16.76
CA VAL A 75 -10.89 -0.86 15.55
C VAL A 75 -10.77 -1.80 14.34
N SER A 76 -10.23 -3.02 14.49
CA SER A 76 -10.09 -3.95 13.37
C SER A 76 -11.43 -4.42 12.84
N ALA A 77 -12.41 -4.63 13.72
CA ALA A 77 -13.77 -5.00 13.30
C ALA A 77 -14.44 -3.86 12.52
N ILE A 78 -14.30 -2.61 13.00
CA ILE A 78 -14.81 -1.41 12.33
C ILE A 78 -14.14 -1.23 10.96
N VAL A 79 -12.81 -1.38 10.87
CA VAL A 79 -12.08 -1.31 9.59
C VAL A 79 -12.54 -2.38 8.63
N ASN A 80 -12.75 -3.62 9.10
CA ASN A 80 -13.28 -4.68 8.25
C ASN A 80 -14.66 -4.32 7.72
N GLN A 81 -15.56 -3.82 8.56
CA GLN A 81 -16.88 -3.39 8.15
C GLN A 81 -16.84 -2.24 7.15
N LEU A 82 -15.95 -1.26 7.31
CA LEU A 82 -15.76 -0.15 6.37
C LEU A 82 -15.20 -0.58 5.00
N VAL A 83 -14.45 -1.68 4.94
CA VAL A 83 -13.94 -2.22 3.67
C VAL A 83 -14.96 -3.14 3.00
N SER A 84 -15.65 -3.96 3.80
CA SER A 84 -16.71 -4.87 3.34
C SER A 84 -17.61 -5.27 4.51
N PRO A 85 -18.93 -4.99 4.48
CA PRO A 85 -19.73 -4.53 3.34
C PRO A 85 -19.76 -3.00 3.08
N GLY A 86 -19.26 -2.21 4.03
CA GLY A 86 -19.48 -0.76 4.13
C GLY A 86 -20.46 -0.40 5.26
N LEU A 87 -20.56 0.88 5.57
CA LEU A 87 -21.57 1.44 6.48
C LEU A 87 -22.67 2.12 5.67
N THR A 88 -23.92 1.91 6.04
CA THR A 88 -25.06 2.58 5.40
C THR A 88 -25.57 3.69 6.32
N GLY A 89 -25.98 4.82 5.75
CA GLY A 89 -26.63 5.90 6.51
C GLY A 89 -27.88 5.44 7.25
N SER A 90 -28.33 6.23 8.24
CA SER A 90 -29.56 5.92 8.98
C SER A 90 -30.79 5.91 8.07
N LYS A 91 -31.80 5.08 8.39
CA LYS A 91 -33.09 5.07 7.68
C LYS A 91 -33.86 6.39 7.80
N ASP A 92 -33.58 7.14 8.86
CA ASP A 92 -34.21 8.43 9.13
C ASP A 92 -33.38 9.60 8.59
N SER A 93 -32.23 9.34 7.98
CA SER A 93 -31.44 10.35 7.29
C SER A 93 -31.69 10.31 5.79
N GLY A 94 -31.45 11.41 5.08
CA GLY A 94 -31.49 11.45 3.61
C GLY A 94 -30.42 10.58 2.91
N PHE A 95 -29.74 9.71 3.66
CA PHE A 95 -28.60 8.91 3.27
C PHE A 95 -28.84 7.39 3.43
N ASP A 96 -30.09 6.95 3.68
CA ASP A 96 -30.50 5.54 3.85
C ASP A 96 -29.98 4.58 2.76
N SER A 97 -29.90 5.02 1.50
CA SER A 97 -29.41 4.18 0.40
C SER A 97 -27.90 4.33 0.13
N THR A 98 -27.21 5.21 0.85
CA THR A 98 -25.80 5.54 0.59
C THR A 98 -24.88 4.66 1.43
N VAL A 99 -23.89 4.06 0.75
CA VAL A 99 -22.89 3.18 1.37
C VAL A 99 -21.54 3.88 1.44
N PHE A 100 -21.06 4.08 2.65
CA PHE A 100 -19.74 4.60 2.98
C PHE A 100 -18.77 3.43 3.10
N LYS A 101 -17.84 3.32 2.16
CA LYS A 101 -16.83 2.26 2.17
C LYS A 101 -15.49 2.73 1.64
N VAL A 102 -14.42 2.13 2.14
CA VAL A 102 -13.09 2.25 1.56
C VAL A 102 -12.84 1.00 0.71
N PRO A 103 -12.82 1.08 -0.63
CA PRO A 103 -12.69 -0.09 -1.48
C PRO A 103 -11.25 -0.64 -1.47
N SER A 104 -11.14 -1.96 -1.70
CA SER A 104 -9.91 -2.61 -2.18
C SER A 104 -8.67 -2.53 -1.28
N LEU A 105 -8.82 -2.60 0.05
CA LEU A 105 -7.67 -2.81 0.95
C LEU A 105 -7.38 -4.31 1.13
N SER A 106 -6.11 -4.70 0.99
CA SER A 106 -5.63 -6.04 1.38
C SER A 106 -5.70 -6.23 2.89
N ASN A 107 -5.59 -7.47 3.36
CA ASN A 107 -5.60 -7.74 4.81
C ASN A 107 -4.38 -7.14 5.52
N GLU A 108 -3.23 -7.14 4.86
CA GLU A 108 -2.00 -6.52 5.36
C GLU A 108 -2.17 -5.01 5.47
N GLU A 109 -2.78 -4.37 4.48
CA GLU A 109 -3.04 -2.92 4.48
C GLU A 109 -4.03 -2.50 5.58
N LYS A 110 -5.05 -3.34 5.85
CA LYS A 110 -5.98 -3.12 6.98
C LYS A 110 -5.24 -3.20 8.32
N MET A 111 -4.40 -4.22 8.51
CA MET A 111 -3.63 -4.40 9.74
C MET A 111 -2.66 -3.24 9.97
N ALA A 112 -1.95 -2.81 8.92
CA ALA A 112 -1.05 -1.67 9.00
C ALA A 112 -1.80 -0.36 9.29
N ALA A 113 -2.94 -0.11 8.64
CA ALA A 113 -3.76 1.07 8.90
C ALA A 113 -4.34 1.08 10.32
N THR A 114 -4.74 -0.08 10.85
CA THR A 114 -5.30 -0.22 12.22
C THR A 114 -4.32 0.26 13.29
N GLN A 115 -3.01 0.18 13.06
CA GLN A 115 -2.00 0.68 14.01
C GLN A 115 -2.08 2.20 14.21
N HIS A 116 -2.53 2.95 13.19
CA HIS A 116 -2.67 4.40 13.20
C HIS A 116 -4.12 4.87 13.45
N LEU A 117 -4.96 3.98 13.95
CA LEU A 117 -6.36 4.27 14.29
C LEU A 117 -6.59 4.03 15.77
N SER A 118 -7.52 4.79 16.33
CA SER A 118 -8.02 4.60 17.70
C SER A 118 -9.53 4.79 17.72
N TYR A 119 -10.21 4.13 18.66
CA TYR A 119 -11.64 4.27 18.82
C TYR A 119 -11.94 5.38 19.84
N ASP A 120 -12.78 6.34 19.45
CA ASP A 120 -13.32 7.35 20.34
C ASP A 120 -14.69 6.91 20.86
N ALA A 121 -14.78 6.65 22.16
CA ALA A 121 -16.02 6.19 22.80
C ALA A 121 -17.11 7.27 22.91
N GLN A 122 -16.75 8.55 22.89
CA GLN A 122 -17.70 9.66 22.95
C GLN A 122 -18.36 9.88 21.59
N ALA A 123 -17.53 9.94 20.54
CA ALA A 123 -18.00 10.11 19.17
C ALA A 123 -18.45 8.80 18.51
N LYS A 124 -18.27 7.66 19.20
CA LYS A 124 -18.56 6.30 18.75
C LYS A 124 -17.96 5.96 17.38
N MET A 125 -16.77 6.46 17.08
CA MET A 125 -16.16 6.38 15.75
C MET A 125 -14.66 6.11 15.81
N ILE A 126 -14.08 5.65 14.71
CA ILE A 126 -12.63 5.57 14.59
C ILE A 126 -12.05 6.95 14.21
N VAL A 127 -10.96 7.31 14.89
CA VAL A 127 -10.21 8.54 14.67
C VAL A 127 -8.77 8.22 14.27
N TYR A 128 -8.21 9.06 13.40
CA TYR A 128 -6.82 8.96 13.03
C TYR A 128 -5.92 9.37 14.20
N ALA A 129 -5.07 8.45 14.64
CA ALA A 129 -4.12 8.65 15.72
C ALA A 129 -2.72 8.33 15.19
N PRO A 130 -1.93 9.33 14.77
CA PRO A 130 -0.57 9.09 14.31
C PRO A 130 0.26 8.59 15.49
N LYS A 131 0.69 7.33 15.41
CA LYS A 131 1.72 6.74 16.27
C LYS A 131 3.10 6.86 15.61
#